data_AF-A0A7Z2K5W9-F1
#
_entry.id   AF-A0A7Z2K5W9-F1
#
_cell.length_a   1.000
_cell.length_b   1.000
_cell.length_c   1.000
_cell.angle_alpha   90.00
_cell.angle_beta   90.00
_cell.angle_gamma   90.00
#
_symmetry.space_group_name_H-M   'P 1'
#
loop_
_entity.id
_entity.type
_entity.pdbx_description
1 polymer ?
#
loop_
_entity_poly.entity_id
_entity_poly.type
_entity_poly.pdbx_seq_one_letter_code
_entity_poly.pdbx_strand_id
1 'polypeptide(L)'
;MQVMWQLYKNSSFVLKMTIGFLLGILTGVLFGPSIEIIKPVGTILINLLNLVAIPVIFLTVVLAINQMNPKYFGRLGGKLLVYYGLTTAAAVLIGVTIALWINPGSGLTLPDTKVEKPDTPDFSDVLLNIVPSNLFETFSSGQLMGILFLAVIIGLTMGKMRYSEKKDLRESGERLHRLFSSANDLFFLLLQGILLYAPIGIFAISATSFGNQGFQTFQSLIAFTGVFYLGVLLLWALIYTSFLKYSKLSIRNFFSQTKDAYLTAFFTSSSIASLPIAIDSAKKAGISERIVNFSLPIGAVFNSDGGALRMGASIVFAANVTGLNFSIMDYVTIVAIGTLLSIGTAGIPAAGLVTLSAVLTMFNLPLEIVALIAGVDVLIGMAGTASNVLGDIIGAAVIDRDEKKTTNSAV
;
A
#
# COMPACT_ATOMS: atom_id res chain seq x y z
N MET A 1 -15.13 -23.69 -23.75
CA MET A 1 -13.91 -23.16 -23.09
C MET A 1 -13.77 -21.64 -23.23
N GLN A 2 -13.87 -21.07 -24.44
CA GLN A 2 -13.76 -19.61 -24.65
C GLN A 2 -14.83 -18.79 -23.90
N VAL A 3 -16.09 -19.25 -23.86
CA VAL A 3 -17.17 -18.57 -23.13
C VAL A 3 -16.92 -18.53 -21.62
N MET A 4 -16.51 -19.66 -21.01
CA MET A 4 -16.16 -19.70 -19.59
C MET A 4 -14.97 -18.81 -19.25
N TRP A 5 -13.96 -18.77 -20.13
CA TRP A 5 -12.80 -17.88 -19.97
C TRP A 5 -13.20 -16.40 -20.04
N GLN A 6 -14.07 -16.02 -20.98
CA GLN A 6 -14.57 -14.65 -21.08
C GLN A 6 -15.43 -14.26 -19.88
N LEU A 7 -16.32 -15.16 -19.42
CA LEU A 7 -17.10 -14.95 -18.20
C LEU A 7 -16.19 -14.77 -16.98
N TYR A 8 -15.18 -15.62 -16.83
CA TYR A 8 -14.20 -15.50 -15.76
C TYR A 8 -13.44 -14.18 -15.83
N LYS A 9 -12.89 -13.82 -17.01
CA LYS A 9 -12.11 -12.59 -17.20
C LYS A 9 -12.94 -11.34 -16.88
N ASN A 10 -14.19 -11.29 -17.35
CA ASN A 10 -15.06 -10.13 -17.24
C ASN A 10 -15.80 -10.04 -15.89
N SER A 11 -15.78 -11.09 -15.08
CA SER A 11 -16.33 -11.04 -13.72
C SER A 11 -15.53 -10.06 -12.84
N SER A 12 -16.18 -9.48 -11.83
CA SER A 12 -15.53 -8.62 -10.85
C SER A 12 -14.37 -9.35 -10.16
N PHE A 13 -13.23 -8.66 -9.99
CA PHE A 13 -12.09 -9.19 -9.25
C PHE A 13 -12.46 -9.56 -7.81
N VAL A 14 -13.21 -8.69 -7.15
CA VAL A 14 -13.75 -8.90 -5.80
C VAL A 14 -14.55 -10.20 -5.73
N LEU A 15 -15.47 -10.41 -6.69
CA LEU A 15 -16.30 -11.61 -6.72
C LEU A 15 -15.45 -12.88 -6.88
N LYS A 16 -14.47 -12.87 -7.79
CA LYS A 16 -13.59 -14.01 -8.01
C LYS A 16 -12.77 -14.36 -6.77
N MET A 17 -12.19 -13.37 -6.11
CA MET A 17 -11.40 -13.55 -4.89
C MET A 17 -12.26 -14.09 -3.75
N THR A 18 -13.45 -13.51 -3.54
CA THR A 18 -14.39 -13.98 -2.50
C THR A 18 -14.84 -15.42 -2.76
N ILE A 19 -15.16 -15.78 -4.00
CA ILE A 19 -15.52 -17.16 -4.34
C ILE A 19 -14.35 -18.11 -4.08
N GLY A 20 -13.14 -17.76 -4.52
CA GLY A 20 -11.93 -18.57 -4.27
C GLY A 20 -11.70 -18.78 -2.78
N PHE A 21 -11.78 -17.71 -1.98
CA PHE A 21 -11.65 -17.76 -0.53
C PHE A 21 -12.71 -18.65 0.14
N LEU A 22 -14.00 -18.42 -0.17
CA LEU A 22 -15.10 -19.18 0.42
C LEU A 22 -15.08 -20.67 0.03
N LEU A 23 -14.77 -20.98 -1.23
CA LEU A 23 -14.59 -22.36 -1.67
C LEU A 23 -13.40 -23.00 -0.97
N GLY A 24 -12.33 -22.25 -0.75
CA GLY A 24 -11.16 -22.72 0.00
C GLY A 24 -11.52 -23.04 1.45
N ILE A 25 -12.24 -22.16 2.13
CA ILE A 25 -12.76 -22.44 3.49
C ILE A 25 -13.57 -23.74 3.48
N LEU A 26 -14.52 -23.86 2.57
CA LEU A 26 -15.41 -25.02 2.48
C LEU A 26 -14.62 -26.32 2.28
N THR A 27 -13.69 -26.35 1.31
CA THR A 27 -12.87 -27.54 1.06
C THR A 27 -11.90 -27.83 2.19
N GLY A 28 -11.29 -26.81 2.80
CA GLY A 28 -10.45 -26.96 3.98
C GLY A 28 -11.18 -27.63 5.13
N VAL A 29 -12.38 -27.14 5.48
CA VAL A 29 -13.21 -27.73 6.54
C VAL A 29 -13.67 -29.15 6.21
N LEU A 30 -13.99 -29.45 4.95
CA LEU A 30 -14.47 -30.77 4.53
C LEU A 30 -13.37 -31.84 4.49
N PHE A 31 -12.18 -31.49 4.00
CA PHE A 31 -11.09 -32.44 3.76
C PHE A 31 -10.04 -32.46 4.88
N GLY A 32 -10.04 -31.47 5.77
CA GLY A 32 -9.09 -31.37 6.87
C GLY A 32 -7.63 -31.35 6.38
N PRO A 33 -6.68 -31.90 7.15
CA PRO A 33 -5.25 -31.86 6.80
C PRO A 33 -4.88 -32.52 5.47
N SER A 34 -5.70 -33.47 4.99
CA SER A 34 -5.49 -34.16 3.71
C SER A 34 -5.49 -33.22 2.49
N ILE A 35 -6.03 -32.01 2.65
CA ILE A 35 -6.05 -31.00 1.58
C ILE A 35 -4.66 -30.42 1.30
N GLU A 36 -3.63 -30.69 2.11
CA GLU A 36 -2.27 -30.15 1.92
C GLU A 36 -1.66 -30.45 0.54
N ILE A 37 -2.13 -31.49 -0.17
CA ILE A 37 -1.72 -31.80 -1.54
C ILE A 37 -1.89 -30.63 -2.53
N ILE A 38 -2.80 -29.67 -2.27
CA ILE A 38 -3.00 -28.52 -3.14
C ILE A 38 -2.12 -27.31 -2.78
N LYS A 39 -1.32 -27.38 -1.70
CA LYS A 39 -0.39 -26.33 -1.26
C LYS A 39 0.48 -25.77 -2.39
N PRO A 40 1.05 -26.58 -3.32
CA PRO A 40 1.87 -26.05 -4.41
C PRO A 40 1.15 -25.02 -5.30
N VAL A 41 -0.17 -25.15 -5.48
CA VAL A 41 -1.00 -24.20 -6.24
C VAL A 41 -0.99 -22.81 -5.57
N GLY A 42 -1.05 -22.78 -4.24
CA GLY A 42 -0.91 -21.56 -3.46
C GLY A 42 0.50 -20.98 -3.53
N THR A 43 1.53 -21.83 -3.41
CA THR A 43 2.94 -21.42 -3.49
C THR A 43 3.29 -20.78 -4.83
N ILE A 44 2.71 -21.27 -5.94
CA ILE A 44 2.88 -20.64 -7.26
C ILE A 44 2.40 -19.18 -7.24
N LEU A 45 1.23 -18.89 -6.64
CA LEU A 45 0.74 -17.52 -6.54
C LEU A 45 1.72 -16.64 -5.75
N ILE A 46 2.24 -17.14 -4.62
CA ILE A 46 3.20 -16.40 -3.79
C ILE A 46 4.46 -16.06 -4.60
N ASN A 47 5.04 -17.04 -5.28
CA ASN A 47 6.24 -16.86 -6.09
C ASN A 47 6.02 -15.87 -7.23
N LEU A 48 4.85 -15.90 -7.87
CA LEU A 48 4.48 -14.95 -8.92
C LEU A 48 4.37 -13.52 -8.38
N LEU A 49 3.75 -13.32 -7.21
CA LEU A 49 3.66 -12.00 -6.58
C LEU A 49 5.05 -11.45 -6.20
N ASN A 50 5.94 -12.31 -5.69
CA ASN A 50 7.32 -11.92 -5.37
C ASN A 50 8.12 -11.50 -6.59
N LEU A 51 7.97 -12.24 -7.69
CA LEU A 51 8.68 -11.99 -8.94
C LEU A 51 8.45 -10.57 -9.44
N VAL A 52 7.24 -10.04 -9.28
CA VAL A 52 6.87 -8.70 -9.75
C VAL A 52 7.03 -7.61 -8.69
N ALA A 53 7.12 -7.96 -7.40
CA ALA A 53 7.11 -6.99 -6.32
C ALA A 53 8.28 -5.99 -6.38
N ILE A 54 9.52 -6.48 -6.45
CA ILE A 54 10.72 -5.63 -6.45
C ILE A 54 10.75 -4.69 -7.67
N PRO A 55 10.60 -5.18 -8.92
CA PRO A 55 10.61 -4.31 -10.09
C PRO A 55 9.50 -3.25 -10.08
N VAL A 56 8.28 -3.63 -9.69
CA VAL A 56 7.14 -2.71 -9.62
C VAL A 56 7.40 -1.59 -8.62
N ILE A 57 7.91 -1.92 -7.43
CA ILE A 57 8.20 -0.91 -6.41
C ILE A 57 9.29 0.05 -6.89
N PHE A 58 10.41 -0.48 -7.40
CA PHE A 58 11.49 0.34 -7.91
C PHE A 58 11.00 1.31 -9.01
N LEU A 59 10.32 0.77 -10.03
CA LEU A 59 9.84 1.56 -11.16
C LEU A 59 8.79 2.60 -10.73
N THR A 60 7.86 2.22 -9.85
CA THR A 60 6.80 3.13 -9.42
C THR A 60 7.36 4.27 -8.58
N VAL A 61 8.32 3.99 -7.67
CA VAL A 61 8.97 5.04 -6.88
C VAL A 61 9.82 5.96 -7.77
N VAL A 62 10.61 5.42 -8.70
CA VAL A 62 11.38 6.23 -9.65
C VAL A 62 10.46 7.16 -10.45
N LEU A 63 9.37 6.62 -11.00
CA LEU A 63 8.42 7.37 -11.82
C LEU A 63 7.65 8.41 -11.00
N ALA A 64 7.25 8.07 -9.77
CA ALA A 64 6.59 9.00 -8.87
C ALA A 64 7.49 10.20 -8.58
N ILE A 65 8.72 9.96 -8.10
CA ILE A 65 9.68 11.03 -7.79
C ILE A 65 10.06 11.83 -9.05
N ASN A 66 10.20 11.19 -10.21
CA ASN A 66 10.49 11.87 -11.48
C ASN A 66 9.36 12.81 -11.96
N GLN A 67 8.12 12.58 -11.55
CA GLN A 67 7.01 13.51 -11.86
C GLN A 67 7.07 14.79 -11.02
N MET A 68 7.90 14.83 -9.97
CA MET A 68 8.14 16.05 -9.19
C MET A 68 9.01 17.02 -10.00
N ASN A 69 8.37 17.89 -10.78
CA ASN A 69 9.10 18.98 -11.43
C ASN A 69 9.56 20.00 -10.39
N PRO A 70 10.87 20.21 -10.15
CA PRO A 70 11.33 21.15 -9.13
C PRO A 70 10.83 22.60 -9.32
N LYS A 71 10.46 23.01 -10.55
CA LYS A 71 9.87 24.32 -10.84
C LYS A 71 8.37 24.42 -10.45
N TYR A 72 7.61 23.32 -10.42
CA TYR A 72 6.19 23.29 -9.99
C TYR A 72 5.99 22.71 -8.58
N PHE A 73 6.89 21.81 -8.16
CA PHE A 73 7.12 21.34 -6.80
C PHE A 73 7.90 22.39 -6.01
N GLY A 74 7.39 23.61 -5.99
CA GLY A 74 7.85 24.64 -5.08
C GLY A 74 7.32 24.37 -3.66
N ARG A 75 7.05 25.45 -2.95
CA ARG A 75 6.47 25.42 -1.60
C ARG A 75 5.24 24.51 -1.45
N LEU A 76 4.37 24.46 -2.46
CA LEU A 76 3.10 23.74 -2.42
C LEU A 76 3.28 22.21 -2.35
N GLY A 77 4.10 21.66 -3.24
CA GLY A 77 4.37 20.22 -3.30
C GLY A 77 5.13 19.74 -2.06
N GLY A 78 6.09 20.54 -1.55
CA GLY A 78 6.80 20.23 -0.31
C GLY A 78 5.87 20.11 0.90
N LYS A 79 4.96 21.07 1.09
CA LYS A 79 3.96 21.00 2.17
C LYS A 79 3.05 19.77 2.03
N LEU A 80 2.64 19.44 0.81
CA LEU A 80 1.79 18.28 0.56
C LEU A 80 2.50 16.95 0.87
N LEU A 81 3.79 16.82 0.52
CA LEU A 81 4.57 15.64 0.88
C LEU A 81 4.79 15.52 2.39
N VAL A 82 5.04 16.64 3.09
CA VAL A 82 5.14 16.64 4.55
C VAL A 82 3.81 16.19 5.16
N TYR A 83 2.68 16.69 4.64
CA TYR A 83 1.36 16.23 5.08
C TYR A 83 1.20 14.71 4.89
N TYR A 84 1.45 14.18 3.69
CA TYR A 84 1.32 12.74 3.43
C TYR A 84 2.28 11.90 4.28
N GLY A 85 3.53 12.33 4.43
CA GLY A 85 4.50 11.64 5.29
C GLY A 85 4.03 11.56 6.75
N LEU A 86 3.46 12.65 7.27
CA LEU A 86 2.93 12.69 8.63
C LEU A 86 1.68 11.83 8.81
N THR A 87 0.72 11.89 7.87
CA THR A 87 -0.52 11.09 7.97
C THR A 87 -0.22 9.61 7.80
N THR A 88 0.68 9.25 6.89
CA THR A 88 1.09 7.86 6.67
C THR A 88 1.85 7.32 7.86
N ALA A 89 2.82 8.06 8.42
CA ALA A 89 3.53 7.62 9.62
C ALA A 89 2.57 7.39 10.79
N ALA A 90 1.59 8.30 10.97
CA ALA A 90 0.53 8.12 11.95
C ALA A 90 -0.33 6.89 11.66
N ALA A 91 -0.65 6.61 10.40
CA ALA A 91 -1.41 5.44 9.98
C ALA A 91 -0.69 4.13 10.30
N VAL A 92 0.62 4.02 10.01
CA VAL A 92 1.43 2.85 10.38
C VAL A 92 1.45 2.69 11.89
N LEU A 93 1.70 3.78 12.64
CA LEU A 93 1.75 3.75 14.10
C LEU A 93 0.43 3.29 14.72
N ILE A 94 -0.70 3.79 14.21
CA ILE A 94 -2.04 3.36 14.63
C ILE A 94 -2.23 1.86 14.34
N GLY A 95 -1.88 1.41 13.14
CA GLY A 95 -1.97 0.00 12.74
C GLY A 95 -1.15 -0.92 13.66
N VAL A 96 0.11 -0.58 13.91
CA VAL A 96 0.99 -1.31 14.82
C VAL A 96 0.43 -1.32 16.25
N THR A 97 0.03 -0.16 16.77
CA THR A 97 -0.41 -0.03 18.17
C THR A 97 -1.67 -0.84 18.44
N ILE A 98 -2.67 -0.76 17.56
CA ILE A 98 -3.92 -1.52 17.72
C ILE A 98 -3.64 -3.02 17.55
N ALA A 99 -2.80 -3.39 16.59
CA ALA A 99 -2.45 -4.80 16.39
C ALA A 99 -1.67 -5.38 17.58
N LEU A 100 -0.76 -4.61 18.21
CA LEU A 100 -0.07 -5.01 19.43
C LEU A 100 -1.03 -5.16 20.62
N TRP A 101 -2.11 -4.38 20.65
CA TRP A 101 -3.09 -4.45 21.72
C TRP A 101 -4.05 -5.63 21.56
N ILE A 102 -4.57 -5.84 20.36
CA ILE A 102 -5.55 -6.90 20.05
C ILE A 102 -4.85 -8.25 19.80
N ASN A 103 -3.58 -8.24 19.38
CA ASN A 103 -2.77 -9.40 19.04
C ASN A 103 -3.42 -10.33 18.00
N PRO A 104 -3.80 -9.82 16.81
CA PRO A 104 -4.39 -10.66 15.78
C PRO A 104 -3.36 -11.69 15.30
N GLY A 105 -3.81 -12.91 15.00
CA GLY A 105 -2.92 -14.02 14.61
C GLY A 105 -2.33 -14.81 15.78
N SER A 106 -2.55 -14.40 17.03
CA SER A 106 -2.11 -15.15 18.20
C SER A 106 -2.69 -16.57 18.20
N GLY A 107 -1.83 -17.58 18.27
CA GLY A 107 -2.20 -18.99 18.31
C GLY A 107 -2.29 -19.66 16.94
N LEU A 108 -2.19 -18.92 15.83
CA LEU A 108 -1.92 -19.55 14.53
C LEU A 108 -0.46 -19.94 14.44
N THR A 109 -0.18 -21.01 13.71
CA THR A 109 1.18 -21.46 13.42
C THR A 109 1.31 -21.79 11.95
N LEU A 110 2.45 -21.44 11.35
CA LEU A 110 2.81 -21.95 10.03
C LEU A 110 3.54 -23.29 10.18
N PRO A 111 3.00 -24.40 9.64
CA PRO A 111 3.73 -25.67 9.64
C PRO A 111 5.05 -25.51 8.86
N ASP A 112 6.12 -26.11 9.38
CA ASP A 112 7.47 -26.18 8.79
C ASP A 112 8.22 -24.84 8.58
N THR A 113 7.79 -23.73 9.18
CA THR A 113 8.50 -22.45 9.04
C THR A 113 9.20 -22.08 10.34
N LYS A 114 10.44 -22.55 10.53
CA LYS A 114 11.35 -21.95 11.52
C LYS A 114 11.82 -20.63 10.94
N VAL A 115 11.15 -19.54 11.30
CA VAL A 115 11.68 -18.21 11.03
C VAL A 115 12.78 -17.97 12.06
N GLU A 116 14.04 -18.06 11.64
CA GLU A 116 15.12 -17.52 12.45
C GLU A 116 14.81 -16.05 12.71
N LYS A 117 14.98 -15.62 13.96
CA LYS A 117 14.77 -14.22 14.32
C LYS A 117 15.60 -13.39 13.33
N PRO A 118 14.98 -12.53 12.50
CA PRO A 118 15.75 -11.68 11.62
C PRO A 118 16.71 -10.88 12.51
N ASP A 119 18.00 -10.87 12.19
CA ASP A 119 18.91 -9.91 12.81
C ASP A 119 18.34 -8.54 12.52
N THR A 120 17.74 -7.90 13.51
CA THR A 120 17.24 -6.55 13.33
C THR A 120 18.44 -5.62 13.32
N PRO A 121 18.76 -5.03 12.15
CA PRO A 121 19.95 -4.20 12.01
C PRO A 121 19.88 -3.04 13.00
N ASP A 122 21.01 -2.70 13.61
CA ASP A 122 21.08 -1.56 14.52
C ASP A 122 20.65 -0.29 13.77
N PHE A 123 20.12 0.73 14.46
CA PHE A 123 19.61 1.93 13.77
C PHE A 123 20.71 2.64 12.95
N SER A 124 21.95 2.58 13.42
CA SER A 124 23.13 3.02 12.67
C SER A 124 23.35 2.20 11.40
N ASP A 125 23.18 0.88 11.46
CA ASP A 125 23.32 -0.01 10.32
C ASP A 125 22.16 0.17 9.34
N VAL A 126 20.94 0.46 9.82
CA VAL A 126 19.82 0.86 8.98
C VAL A 126 20.18 2.13 8.21
N LEU A 127 20.71 3.16 8.89
CA LEU A 127 21.14 4.41 8.25
C LEU A 127 22.28 4.20 7.24
N LEU A 128 23.26 3.36 7.58
CA LEU A 128 24.39 3.05 6.70
C LEU A 128 23.94 2.22 5.49
N ASN A 129 23.01 1.27 5.66
CA ASN A 129 22.50 0.39 4.61
C ASN A 129 21.40 1.03 3.74
N ILE A 130 20.96 2.26 4.06
CA ILE A 130 20.15 3.06 3.12
C ILE A 130 20.95 3.34 1.85
N VAL A 131 22.25 3.63 1.96
CA VAL A 131 23.11 3.91 0.81
C VAL A 131 23.81 2.62 0.39
N PRO A 132 23.39 1.96 -0.70
CA PRO A 132 24.00 0.70 -1.09
C PRO A 132 25.42 0.92 -1.61
N SER A 133 26.33 0.02 -1.22
CA SER A 133 27.72 -0.01 -1.72
C SER A 133 27.81 -0.45 -3.18
N ASN A 134 26.83 -1.22 -3.66
CA ASN A 134 26.79 -1.75 -5.02
C ASN A 134 25.35 -1.82 -5.58
N LEU A 135 25.14 -1.27 -6.79
CA LEU A 135 23.83 -1.25 -7.42
C LEU A 135 23.28 -2.66 -7.72
N PHE A 136 24.09 -3.55 -8.29
CA PHE A 136 23.62 -4.86 -8.75
C PHE A 136 23.33 -5.81 -7.58
N GLU A 137 24.22 -5.82 -6.59
CA GLU A 137 24.06 -6.61 -5.38
C GLU A 137 22.75 -6.26 -4.66
N THR A 138 22.43 -4.97 -4.58
CA THR A 138 21.19 -4.50 -3.94
C THR A 138 19.93 -5.06 -4.58
N PHE A 139 19.89 -5.22 -5.91
CA PHE A 139 18.77 -5.86 -6.59
C PHE A 139 18.79 -7.38 -6.47
N SER A 140 19.95 -8.02 -6.59
CA SER A 140 20.05 -9.49 -6.56
C SER A 140 19.83 -10.09 -5.17
N SER A 141 20.24 -9.38 -4.12
CA SER A 141 20.03 -9.76 -2.72
C SER A 141 18.68 -9.31 -2.16
N GLY A 142 17.90 -8.53 -2.92
CA GLY A 142 16.61 -8.03 -2.45
C GLY A 142 16.72 -7.01 -1.31
N GLN A 143 17.83 -6.27 -1.22
CA GLN A 143 18.04 -5.18 -0.25
C GLN A 143 17.09 -4.01 -0.54
N LEU A 144 15.81 -4.17 -0.18
CA LEU A 144 14.74 -3.27 -0.57
C LEU A 144 14.97 -1.81 -0.12
N MET A 145 15.65 -1.59 1.01
CA MET A 145 16.04 -0.24 1.46
C MET A 145 16.99 0.45 0.49
N GLY A 146 18.05 -0.25 0.08
CA GLY A 146 18.95 0.24 -0.97
C GLY A 146 18.21 0.45 -2.29
N ILE A 147 17.28 -0.45 -2.65
CA ILE A 147 16.45 -0.31 -3.86
C ILE A 147 15.60 0.96 -3.81
N LEU A 148 14.96 1.26 -2.68
CA LEU A 148 14.15 2.48 -2.50
C LEU A 148 15.02 3.73 -2.53
N PHE A 149 16.18 3.72 -1.87
CA PHE A 149 17.12 4.82 -1.94
C PHE A 149 17.58 5.08 -3.38
N LEU A 150 18.00 4.04 -4.09
CA LEU A 150 18.34 4.13 -5.51
C LEU A 150 17.16 4.65 -6.34
N ALA A 151 15.94 4.18 -6.08
CA ALA A 151 14.74 4.64 -6.76
C ALA A 151 14.51 6.14 -6.58
N VAL A 152 14.66 6.65 -5.36
CA VAL A 152 14.54 8.08 -5.05
C VAL A 152 15.63 8.89 -5.74
N ILE A 153 16.90 8.48 -5.63
CA ILE A 153 18.03 9.21 -6.25
C ILE A 153 17.92 9.20 -7.77
N ILE A 154 17.58 8.07 -8.38
CA ILE A 154 17.36 7.94 -9.83
C ILE A 154 16.16 8.78 -10.26
N GLY A 155 15.04 8.73 -9.53
CA GLY A 155 13.86 9.54 -9.80
C GLY A 155 14.14 11.04 -9.75
N LEU A 156 14.84 11.52 -8.71
CA LEU A 156 15.25 12.93 -8.58
C LEU A 156 16.18 13.36 -9.71
N THR A 157 17.14 12.51 -10.06
CA THR A 157 18.11 12.79 -11.13
C THR A 157 17.43 12.81 -12.49
N MET A 158 16.56 11.85 -12.78
CA MET A 158 15.77 11.79 -14.01
C MET A 158 14.86 13.01 -14.14
N GLY A 159 14.19 13.42 -13.05
CA GLY A 159 13.40 14.64 -13.01
C GLY A 159 14.24 15.88 -13.33
N LYS A 160 15.41 16.04 -12.69
CA LYS A 160 16.35 17.13 -12.99
C LYS A 160 16.80 17.14 -14.45
N MET A 161 17.04 15.97 -15.06
CA MET A 161 17.39 15.87 -16.47
C MET A 161 16.25 16.36 -17.36
N ARG A 162 15.01 15.87 -17.14
CA ARG A 162 13.82 16.25 -17.93
C ARG A 162 13.48 17.73 -17.88
N TYR A 163 13.73 18.38 -16.76
CA TYR A 163 13.43 19.82 -16.59
C TYR A 163 14.66 20.72 -16.79
N SER A 164 15.76 20.17 -17.31
CA SER A 164 16.97 20.92 -17.63
C SER A 164 16.76 21.88 -18.81
N GLU A 165 17.43 23.02 -18.76
CA GLU A 165 17.47 23.99 -19.85
C GLU A 165 18.36 23.52 -21.01
N LYS A 166 19.29 22.60 -20.74
CA LYS A 166 20.14 21.98 -21.77
C LYS A 166 19.33 20.97 -22.56
N LYS A 167 19.14 21.23 -23.87
CA LYS A 167 18.32 20.41 -24.77
C LYS A 167 18.72 18.92 -24.74
N ASP A 168 20.00 18.59 -24.87
CA ASP A 168 20.48 17.20 -24.92
C ASP A 168 20.22 16.44 -23.62
N LEU A 169 20.36 17.13 -22.48
CA LEU A 169 20.10 16.54 -21.16
C LEU A 169 18.60 16.28 -20.97
N ARG A 170 17.75 17.22 -21.41
CA ARG A 170 16.29 17.07 -21.41
C ARG A 170 15.83 15.91 -22.29
N GLU A 171 16.34 15.81 -23.51
CA GLU A 171 16.01 14.69 -24.41
C GLU A 171 16.46 13.35 -23.84
N SER A 172 17.59 13.31 -23.13
CA SER A 172 18.06 12.10 -22.44
C SER A 172 17.16 11.74 -21.25
N GLY A 173 16.75 12.73 -20.45
CA GLY A 173 15.79 12.53 -19.35
C GLY A 173 14.43 12.04 -19.84
N GLU A 174 13.91 12.58 -20.95
CA GLU A 174 12.65 12.12 -21.55
C GLU A 174 12.76 10.69 -22.11
N ARG A 175 13.90 10.32 -22.71
CA ARG A 175 14.15 8.94 -23.15
C ARG A 175 14.14 7.95 -21.98
N LEU A 176 14.83 8.29 -20.88
CA LEU A 176 14.83 7.48 -19.65
C LEU A 176 13.42 7.36 -19.07
N HIS A 177 12.68 8.47 -19.00
CA HIS A 177 11.31 8.44 -18.49
C HIS A 177 10.41 7.51 -19.29
N ARG A 178 10.48 7.56 -20.63
CA ARG A 178 9.72 6.64 -21.49
C ARG A 178 10.11 5.19 -21.25
N LEU A 179 11.41 4.89 -21.14
CA LEU A 179 11.89 3.55 -20.86
C LEU A 179 11.33 3.02 -19.53
N PHE A 180 11.46 3.79 -18.45
CA PHE A 180 10.96 3.40 -17.13
C PHE A 180 9.44 3.29 -17.10
N SER A 181 8.72 4.19 -17.79
CA SER A 181 7.26 4.11 -17.92
C SER A 181 6.83 2.84 -18.64
N SER A 182 7.45 2.52 -19.78
CA SER A 182 7.14 1.30 -20.54
C SER A 182 7.50 0.03 -19.77
N ALA A 183 8.60 0.04 -19.00
CA ALA A 183 8.93 -1.06 -18.11
C ALA A 183 7.88 -1.22 -17.00
N ASN A 184 7.41 -0.11 -16.42
CA ASN A 184 6.37 -0.13 -15.40
C ASN A 184 5.06 -0.70 -15.95
N ASP A 185 4.66 -0.28 -17.16
CA ASP A 185 3.47 -0.82 -17.83
C ASP A 185 3.61 -2.32 -18.13
N LEU A 186 4.80 -2.78 -18.51
CA LEU A 186 5.09 -4.20 -18.72
C LEU A 186 4.89 -5.01 -17.43
N PHE A 187 5.49 -4.59 -16.32
CA PHE A 187 5.32 -5.30 -15.04
C PHE A 187 3.90 -5.20 -14.51
N PHE A 188 3.20 -4.10 -14.79
CA PHE A 188 1.79 -3.96 -14.47
C PHE A 188 0.91 -4.96 -15.24
N LEU A 189 1.18 -5.17 -16.53
CA LEU A 189 0.49 -6.18 -17.33
C LEU A 189 0.80 -7.60 -16.86
N LEU A 190 2.05 -7.88 -16.44
CA LEU A 190 2.40 -9.14 -15.79
C LEU A 190 1.58 -9.35 -14.51
N LEU A 191 1.50 -8.32 -13.66
CA LEU A 191 0.68 -8.35 -12.45
C LEU A 191 -0.79 -8.64 -12.79
N GLN A 192 -1.39 -7.98 -13.78
CA GLN A 192 -2.76 -8.28 -14.21
C GLN A 192 -2.93 -9.74 -14.64
N GLY A 193 -1.95 -10.32 -15.34
CA GLY A 193 -1.93 -11.74 -15.67
C GLY A 193 -1.91 -12.63 -14.43
N ILE A 194 -1.05 -12.32 -13.45
CA ILE A 194 -0.97 -13.04 -12.17
C ILE A 194 -2.29 -12.95 -11.40
N LEU A 195 -2.97 -11.80 -11.43
CA LEU A 195 -4.26 -11.61 -10.78
C LEU A 195 -5.40 -12.44 -11.40
N LEU A 196 -5.25 -12.91 -12.65
CA LEU A 196 -6.15 -13.92 -13.21
C LEU A 196 -5.94 -15.31 -12.59
N TYR A 197 -4.76 -15.59 -12.02
CA TYR A 197 -4.51 -16.82 -11.27
C TYR A 197 -4.82 -16.68 -9.78
N ALA A 198 -4.80 -15.45 -9.24
CA ALA A 198 -4.98 -15.18 -7.82
C ALA A 198 -6.17 -15.91 -7.16
N PRO A 199 -7.39 -15.96 -7.74
CA PRO A 199 -8.51 -16.68 -7.14
C PRO A 199 -8.25 -18.17 -6.89
N ILE A 200 -7.47 -18.82 -7.78
CA ILE A 200 -7.09 -20.23 -7.68
C ILE A 200 -6.04 -20.43 -6.58
N GLY A 201 -5.03 -19.55 -6.54
CA GLY A 201 -4.04 -19.57 -5.47
C GLY A 201 -4.66 -19.31 -4.10
N ILE A 202 -5.53 -18.30 -3.97
CA ILE A 202 -6.25 -18.00 -2.73
C ILE A 202 -7.13 -19.16 -2.29
N PHE A 203 -7.80 -19.83 -3.23
CA PHE A 203 -8.52 -21.07 -2.92
C PHE A 203 -7.60 -22.10 -2.25
N ALA A 204 -6.46 -22.40 -2.85
CA ALA A 204 -5.53 -23.40 -2.33
C ALA A 204 -4.97 -23.01 -0.95
N ILE A 205 -4.58 -21.75 -0.77
CA ILE A 205 -4.07 -21.22 0.51
C ILE A 205 -5.14 -21.30 1.60
N SER A 206 -6.36 -20.88 1.29
CA SER A 206 -7.46 -20.85 2.27
C SER A 206 -7.83 -22.28 2.65
N ALA A 207 -7.89 -23.18 1.68
CA ALA A 207 -8.14 -24.59 1.92
C ALA A 207 -7.10 -25.25 2.82
N THR A 208 -5.81 -25.08 2.55
CA THR A 208 -4.75 -25.67 3.39
C THR A 208 -4.72 -25.04 4.78
N SER A 209 -4.93 -23.73 4.89
CA SER A 209 -4.97 -23.05 6.19
C SER A 209 -6.15 -23.53 7.05
N PHE A 210 -7.36 -23.55 6.49
CA PHE A 210 -8.56 -23.98 7.22
C PHE A 210 -8.60 -25.50 7.43
N GLY A 211 -7.99 -26.30 6.55
CA GLY A 211 -7.88 -27.75 6.73
C GLY A 211 -6.95 -28.14 7.88
N ASN A 212 -5.88 -27.38 8.10
CA ASN A 212 -4.92 -27.64 9.17
C ASN A 212 -5.33 -27.00 10.51
N GLN A 213 -5.85 -25.77 10.50
CA GLN A 213 -6.05 -24.95 11.70
C GLN A 213 -7.54 -24.65 11.99
N GLY A 214 -8.46 -25.01 11.10
CA GLY A 214 -9.89 -24.94 11.32
C GLY A 214 -10.41 -23.54 11.66
N PHE A 215 -11.26 -23.47 12.69
CA PHE A 215 -11.95 -22.24 13.10
C PHE A 215 -11.00 -21.17 13.66
N GLN A 216 -9.80 -21.54 14.10
CA GLN A 216 -8.84 -20.59 14.65
C GLN A 216 -8.37 -19.59 13.58
N THR A 217 -8.12 -20.06 12.35
CA THR A 217 -7.79 -19.19 11.20
C THR A 217 -8.86 -18.13 10.99
N PHE A 218 -10.13 -18.52 11.04
CA PHE A 218 -11.26 -17.61 10.89
C PHE A 218 -11.27 -16.51 11.96
N GLN A 219 -11.10 -16.90 13.23
CA GLN A 219 -11.06 -15.94 14.35
C GLN A 219 -9.94 -14.92 14.17
N SER A 220 -8.73 -15.37 13.80
CA SER A 220 -7.59 -14.48 13.60
C SER A 220 -7.79 -13.53 12.41
N LEU A 221 -8.38 -13.99 11.30
CA LEU A 221 -8.66 -13.15 10.14
C LEU A 221 -9.76 -12.11 10.41
N ILE A 222 -10.79 -12.47 11.19
CA ILE A 222 -11.79 -11.49 11.64
C ILE A 222 -11.18 -10.50 12.62
N ALA A 223 -10.38 -10.95 13.59
CA ALA A 223 -9.69 -10.05 14.51
C ALA A 223 -8.79 -9.08 13.75
N PHE A 224 -8.04 -9.56 12.75
CA PHE A 224 -7.24 -8.73 11.85
C PHE A 224 -8.08 -7.71 11.07
N THR A 225 -9.22 -8.14 10.53
CA THR A 225 -10.16 -7.24 9.83
C THR A 225 -10.70 -6.18 10.78
N GLY A 226 -11.04 -6.54 12.02
CA GLY A 226 -11.49 -5.62 13.06
C GLY A 226 -10.42 -4.60 13.45
N VAL A 227 -9.17 -5.05 13.65
CA VAL A 227 -7.99 -4.19 13.86
C VAL A 227 -7.86 -3.16 12.75
N PHE A 228 -7.97 -3.59 11.49
CA PHE A 228 -7.84 -2.70 10.35
C PHE A 228 -8.94 -1.63 10.31
N TYR A 229 -10.21 -2.03 10.44
CA TYR A 229 -11.33 -1.09 10.43
C TYR A 229 -11.31 -0.13 11.62
N LEU A 230 -10.98 -0.62 12.82
CA LEU A 230 -10.80 0.22 13.99
C LEU A 230 -9.65 1.22 13.78
N GLY A 231 -8.56 0.78 13.16
CA GLY A 231 -7.44 1.64 12.79
C GLY A 231 -7.84 2.73 11.82
N VAL A 232 -8.57 2.42 10.75
CA VAL A 232 -9.08 3.42 9.79
C VAL A 232 -10.01 4.42 10.50
N LEU A 233 -10.90 3.96 11.37
CA LEU A 233 -11.77 4.83 12.15
C LEU A 233 -10.98 5.76 13.08
N LEU A 234 -9.95 5.26 13.75
CA LEU A 234 -9.08 6.06 14.62
C LEU A 234 -8.21 7.04 13.82
N LEU A 235 -7.72 6.65 12.66
CA LEU A 235 -7.02 7.55 11.74
C LEU A 235 -7.95 8.72 11.34
N TRP A 236 -9.20 8.41 10.98
CA TRP A 236 -10.18 9.43 10.62
C TRP A 236 -10.54 10.33 11.80
N ALA A 237 -10.81 9.73 12.96
CA ALA A 237 -11.26 10.42 14.16
C ALA A 237 -10.15 11.28 14.78
N LEU A 238 -8.91 10.79 14.83
CA LEU A 238 -7.81 11.44 15.53
C LEU A 238 -6.96 12.30 14.60
N ILE A 239 -6.49 11.75 13.47
CA ILE A 239 -5.51 12.43 12.62
C ILE A 239 -6.22 13.37 11.65
N TYR A 240 -7.16 12.84 10.86
CA TYR A 240 -7.86 13.62 9.84
C TYR A 240 -8.69 14.75 10.46
N THR A 241 -9.45 14.49 11.55
CA THR A 241 -10.17 15.60 12.20
C THR A 241 -9.24 16.64 12.84
N SER A 242 -8.05 16.25 13.32
CA SER A 242 -7.08 17.21 13.88
C SER A 242 -6.56 18.16 12.81
N PHE A 243 -6.25 17.65 11.61
CA PHE A 243 -5.88 18.49 10.47
C PHE A 243 -7.01 19.43 10.02
N LEU A 244 -8.26 18.93 9.99
CA LEU A 244 -9.42 19.78 9.69
C LEU A 244 -9.63 20.88 10.73
N LYS A 245 -9.49 20.56 12.03
CA LYS A 245 -9.55 21.54 13.13
C LYS A 245 -8.46 22.59 13.02
N TYR A 246 -7.21 22.18 12.78
CA TYR A 246 -6.08 23.07 12.58
C TYR A 246 -6.30 24.06 11.42
N SER A 247 -6.93 23.58 10.35
CA SER A 247 -7.31 24.36 9.17
C SER A 247 -8.60 25.18 9.34
N LYS A 248 -9.22 25.17 10.54
CA LYS A 248 -10.48 25.84 10.87
C LYS A 248 -11.63 25.47 9.92
N LEU A 249 -11.66 24.21 9.47
CA LEU A 249 -12.73 23.67 8.64
C LEU A 249 -13.78 22.97 9.50
N SER A 250 -15.05 23.11 9.14
CA SER A 250 -16.13 22.39 9.81
C SER A 250 -16.04 20.89 9.48
N ILE A 251 -15.74 20.07 10.49
CA ILE A 251 -15.61 18.61 10.33
C ILE A 251 -16.87 18.01 9.73
N ARG A 252 -18.04 18.28 10.33
CA ARG A 252 -19.32 17.69 9.89
C ARG A 252 -19.64 18.05 8.45
N ASN A 253 -19.48 19.32 8.08
CA ASN A 253 -19.76 19.76 6.71
C ASN A 253 -18.76 19.15 5.73
N PHE A 254 -17.48 19.07 6.10
CA PHE A 254 -16.45 18.50 5.25
C PHE A 254 -16.73 17.04 4.92
N PHE A 255 -16.94 16.19 5.92
CA PHE A 255 -17.31 14.78 5.71
C PHE A 255 -18.61 14.64 4.91
N SER A 256 -19.61 15.50 5.16
CA SER A 256 -20.86 15.47 4.39
C SER A 256 -20.67 15.85 2.92
N GLN A 257 -19.75 16.76 2.61
CA GLN A 257 -19.49 17.24 1.25
C GLN A 257 -18.54 16.32 0.48
N THR A 258 -17.73 15.52 1.18
CA THR A 258 -16.78 14.59 0.58
C THR A 258 -17.26 13.13 0.53
N LYS A 259 -18.47 12.86 1.04
CA LYS A 259 -19.04 11.50 1.11
C LYS A 259 -19.05 10.74 -0.20
N ASP A 260 -19.40 11.40 -1.29
CA ASP A 260 -19.53 10.74 -2.59
C ASP A 260 -18.16 10.20 -3.04
N ALA A 261 -17.07 10.90 -2.74
CA ALA A 261 -15.72 10.47 -3.07
C ALA A 261 -15.26 9.24 -2.28
N TYR A 262 -15.31 9.29 -0.94
CA TYR A 262 -14.80 8.16 -0.15
C TYR A 262 -15.73 6.94 -0.20
N LEU A 263 -17.04 7.11 -0.41
CA LEU A 263 -17.96 5.98 -0.67
C LEU A 263 -17.70 5.37 -2.04
N THR A 264 -17.49 6.18 -3.07
CA THR A 264 -17.10 5.66 -4.39
C THR A 264 -15.80 4.86 -4.25
N ALA A 265 -14.77 5.43 -3.62
CA ALA A 265 -13.49 4.76 -3.40
C ALA A 265 -13.62 3.46 -2.60
N PHE A 266 -14.51 3.43 -1.62
CA PHE A 266 -14.84 2.22 -0.86
C PHE A 266 -15.35 1.12 -1.78
N PHE A 267 -16.35 1.40 -2.61
CA PHE A 267 -16.97 0.39 -3.47
C PHE A 267 -16.17 0.06 -4.72
N THR A 268 -15.37 0.98 -5.25
CA THR A 268 -14.49 0.74 -6.41
C THR A 268 -13.18 0.08 -6.02
N SER A 269 -12.72 0.27 -4.78
CA SER A 269 -11.38 -0.13 -4.33
C SER A 269 -10.27 0.39 -5.24
N SER A 270 -10.46 1.57 -5.84
CA SER A 270 -9.44 2.25 -6.64
C SER A 270 -9.48 3.77 -6.45
N SER A 271 -8.37 4.34 -5.97
CA SER A 271 -8.20 5.78 -5.84
C SER A 271 -8.23 6.49 -7.20
N ILE A 272 -7.62 5.87 -8.23
CA ILE A 272 -7.56 6.43 -9.59
C ILE A 272 -8.96 6.44 -10.22
N ALA A 273 -9.72 5.36 -10.10
CA ALA A 273 -11.08 5.30 -10.64
C ALA A 273 -12.02 6.30 -9.95
N SER A 274 -11.76 6.63 -8.68
CA SER A 274 -12.54 7.59 -7.90
C SER A 274 -12.07 9.04 -8.03
N LEU A 275 -10.96 9.30 -8.73
CA LEU A 275 -10.36 10.62 -8.84
C LEU A 275 -11.31 11.71 -9.40
N PRO A 276 -12.12 11.48 -10.46
CA PRO A 276 -13.04 12.50 -10.95
C PRO A 276 -14.06 12.92 -9.88
N ILE A 277 -14.62 11.94 -9.16
CA ILE A 277 -15.60 12.18 -8.09
C ILE A 277 -14.93 12.84 -6.87
N ALA A 278 -13.67 12.50 -6.60
CA ALA A 278 -12.86 13.15 -5.58
C ALA A 278 -12.62 14.63 -5.89
N ILE A 279 -12.29 14.97 -7.15
CA ILE A 279 -12.14 16.36 -7.62
C ILE A 279 -13.43 17.16 -7.43
N ASP A 280 -14.56 16.61 -7.87
CA ASP A 280 -15.86 17.29 -7.73
C ASP A 280 -16.25 17.48 -6.26
N SER A 281 -16.02 16.47 -5.44
CA SER A 281 -16.30 16.51 -4.00
C SER A 281 -15.39 17.50 -3.27
N ALA A 282 -14.12 17.58 -3.65
CA ALA A 282 -13.17 18.56 -3.11
C ALA A 282 -13.56 20.00 -3.48
N LYS A 283 -14.01 20.24 -4.72
CA LYS A 283 -14.56 21.53 -5.15
C LYS A 283 -15.83 21.90 -4.37
N LYS A 284 -16.75 20.93 -4.20
CA LYS A 284 -17.96 21.10 -3.34
C LYS A 284 -17.59 21.42 -1.89
N ALA A 285 -16.45 20.92 -1.41
CA ALA A 285 -15.91 21.21 -0.07
C ALA A 285 -15.23 22.60 0.06
N GLY A 286 -15.25 23.42 -1.01
CA GLY A 286 -14.74 24.79 -0.99
C GLY A 286 -13.22 24.91 -1.20
N ILE A 287 -12.57 23.84 -1.66
CA ILE A 287 -11.14 23.81 -1.99
C ILE A 287 -10.96 24.44 -3.37
N SER A 288 -9.94 25.30 -3.54
CA SER A 288 -9.74 25.98 -4.82
C SER A 288 -9.36 25.02 -5.95
N GLU A 289 -9.86 25.30 -7.15
CA GLU A 289 -9.63 24.46 -8.33
C GLU A 289 -8.15 24.23 -8.64
N ARG A 290 -7.32 25.27 -8.45
CA ARG A 290 -5.87 25.19 -8.61
C ARG A 290 -5.26 24.13 -7.69
N ILE A 291 -5.68 24.10 -6.42
CA ILE A 291 -5.15 23.13 -5.45
C ILE A 291 -5.70 21.75 -5.76
N VAL A 292 -7.00 21.60 -6.00
CA VAL A 292 -7.62 20.30 -6.30
C VAL A 292 -6.97 19.61 -7.51
N ASN A 293 -6.81 20.33 -8.62
CA ASN A 293 -6.23 19.78 -9.85
C ASN A 293 -4.73 19.48 -9.73
N PHE A 294 -4.05 20.06 -8.73
CA PHE A 294 -2.66 19.77 -8.43
C PHE A 294 -2.51 18.62 -7.44
N SER A 295 -3.19 18.68 -6.29
CA SER A 295 -2.91 17.81 -5.14
C SER A 295 -3.56 16.44 -5.24
N LEU A 296 -4.76 16.32 -5.80
CA LEU A 296 -5.46 15.01 -5.84
C LEU A 296 -4.84 14.01 -6.81
N PRO A 297 -4.43 14.39 -8.04
CA PRO A 297 -3.72 13.46 -8.91
C PRO A 297 -2.38 12.99 -8.31
N ILE A 298 -1.70 13.87 -7.57
CA ILE A 298 -0.48 13.52 -6.82
C ILE A 298 -0.83 12.58 -5.66
N GLY A 299 -1.86 12.91 -4.87
CA GLY A 299 -2.32 12.09 -3.74
C GLY A 299 -2.63 10.64 -4.15
N ALA A 300 -3.31 10.45 -5.27
CA ALA A 300 -3.64 9.11 -5.78
C ALA A 300 -2.42 8.21 -6.09
N VAL A 301 -1.21 8.77 -6.13
CA VAL A 301 0.06 8.06 -6.32
C VAL A 301 0.92 8.05 -5.05
N PHE A 302 0.90 9.14 -4.29
CA PHE A 302 1.82 9.38 -3.17
C PHE A 302 1.22 9.05 -1.80
N ASN A 303 -0.10 9.08 -1.67
CA ASN A 303 -0.78 8.81 -0.43
C ASN A 303 -1.26 7.35 -0.41
N SER A 304 -0.86 6.65 0.64
CA SER A 304 -1.34 5.30 0.92
C SER A 304 -1.59 5.09 2.40
N ASP A 305 -2.20 6.05 3.11
CA ASP A 305 -2.47 5.94 4.55
C ASP A 305 -3.16 4.63 4.95
N GLY A 306 -4.20 4.21 4.22
CA GLY A 306 -4.89 2.95 4.42
C GLY A 306 -4.05 1.72 4.05
N GLY A 307 -3.14 1.84 3.10
CA GLY A 307 -2.15 0.79 2.79
C GLY A 307 -1.09 0.66 3.87
N ALA A 308 -0.60 1.77 4.39
CA ALA A 308 0.42 1.87 5.43
C ALA A 308 -0.10 1.37 6.79
N LEU A 309 -1.36 1.68 7.13
CA LEU A 309 -2.04 1.10 8.29
C LEU A 309 -2.12 -0.42 8.19
N ARG A 310 -2.50 -0.93 7.01
CA ARG A 310 -2.56 -2.37 6.74
C ARG A 310 -1.21 -3.01 6.94
N MET A 311 -0.17 -2.40 6.38
CA MET A 311 1.20 -2.87 6.48
C MET A 311 1.66 -3.00 7.93
N GLY A 312 1.46 -1.96 8.75
CA GLY A 312 1.79 -1.99 10.18
C GLY A 312 1.06 -3.11 10.93
N ALA A 313 -0.26 -3.26 10.69
CA ALA A 313 -1.05 -4.32 11.30
C ALA A 313 -0.60 -5.72 10.82
N SER A 314 -0.26 -5.87 9.53
CA SER A 314 0.17 -7.14 8.94
C SER A 314 1.52 -7.61 9.48
N ILE A 315 2.44 -6.71 9.79
CA ILE A 315 3.74 -7.08 10.37
C ILE A 315 3.55 -7.62 11.79
N VAL A 316 2.68 -7.00 12.59
CA VAL A 316 2.34 -7.52 13.92
C VAL A 316 1.61 -8.86 13.80
N PHE A 317 0.68 -9.00 12.86
CA PHE A 317 0.02 -10.28 12.57
C PHE A 317 1.03 -11.37 12.20
N ALA A 318 1.98 -11.05 11.32
CA ALA A 318 3.06 -11.94 10.93
C ALA A 318 3.93 -12.34 12.12
N ALA A 319 4.29 -11.39 12.98
CA ALA A 319 5.04 -11.63 14.20
C ALA A 319 4.33 -12.65 15.10
N ASN A 320 3.02 -12.45 15.32
CA ASN A 320 2.21 -13.32 16.16
C ASN A 320 2.09 -14.75 15.59
N VAL A 321 1.92 -14.89 14.27
CA VAL A 321 1.83 -16.19 13.58
C VAL A 321 3.16 -16.95 13.60
N THR A 322 4.28 -16.23 13.56
CA THR A 322 5.63 -16.82 13.52
C THR A 322 6.27 -16.96 14.90
N GLY A 323 5.66 -16.40 15.94
CA GLY A 323 6.22 -16.34 17.29
C GLY A 323 7.41 -15.38 17.42
N LEU A 324 7.59 -14.47 16.46
CA LEU A 324 8.66 -13.48 16.50
C LEU A 324 8.31 -12.34 17.47
N ASN A 325 9.29 -11.98 18.29
CA ASN A 325 9.20 -10.82 19.17
C ASN A 325 10.04 -9.68 18.61
N PHE A 326 9.37 -8.65 18.13
CA PHE A 326 10.00 -7.42 17.69
C PHE A 326 10.31 -6.50 18.88
N SER A 327 11.48 -5.88 18.84
CA SER A 327 11.88 -4.82 19.74
C SER A 327 11.15 -3.51 19.42
N ILE A 328 11.18 -2.54 20.35
CA ILE A 328 10.66 -1.19 20.07
C ILE A 328 11.38 -0.55 18.88
N MET A 329 12.69 -0.79 18.73
CA MET A 329 13.47 -0.25 17.61
C MET A 329 13.06 -0.85 16.26
N ASP A 330 12.64 -2.11 16.26
CA ASP A 330 12.14 -2.78 15.06
C ASP A 330 10.85 -2.10 14.61
N TYR A 331 9.94 -1.78 15.55
CA TYR A 331 8.71 -1.05 15.25
C TYR A 331 8.95 0.38 14.77
N VAL A 332 9.94 1.09 15.33
CA VAL A 332 10.35 2.41 14.81
C VAL A 332 10.81 2.30 13.37
N THR A 333 11.63 1.28 13.09
CA THR A 333 12.15 0.99 11.74
C THR A 333 11.01 0.64 10.78
N ILE A 334 10.05 -0.20 11.21
CA ILE A 334 8.82 -0.52 10.48
C ILE A 334 8.01 0.74 10.14
N VAL A 335 7.84 1.67 11.07
CA VAL A 335 7.12 2.92 10.82
C VAL A 335 7.85 3.77 9.79
N ALA A 336 9.16 3.94 9.91
CA ALA A 336 9.96 4.70 8.95
C ALA A 336 9.89 4.09 7.54
N ILE A 337 10.10 2.77 7.45
CA ILE A 337 10.04 1.98 6.21
C ILE A 337 8.66 2.05 5.58
N GLY A 338 7.61 1.78 6.36
CA GLY A 338 6.24 1.76 5.86
C GLY A 338 5.80 3.13 5.37
N THR A 339 6.32 4.20 5.97
CA THR A 339 6.10 5.57 5.51
C THR A 339 6.77 5.85 4.17
N LEU A 340 8.00 5.34 3.96
CA LEU A 340 8.70 5.51 2.68
C LEU A 340 8.11 4.64 1.57
N LEU A 341 7.66 3.42 1.89
CA LEU A 341 7.05 2.48 0.95
C LEU A 341 5.62 2.85 0.54
N SER A 342 4.93 3.67 1.34
CA SER A 342 3.59 4.14 0.97
C SER A 342 3.63 5.05 -0.28
N ILE A 343 4.79 5.67 -0.54
CA ILE A 343 5.02 6.50 -1.71
C ILE A 343 5.15 5.60 -2.94
N GLY A 344 4.31 5.81 -3.94
CA GLY A 344 4.37 5.04 -5.18
C GLY A 344 3.62 3.71 -5.10
N THR A 345 2.66 3.54 -4.20
CA THR A 345 1.67 2.48 -4.37
C THR A 345 0.65 2.94 -5.40
N ALA A 346 0.57 2.27 -6.55
CA ALA A 346 -0.44 2.58 -7.56
C ALA A 346 -1.85 2.44 -6.94
N GLY A 347 -2.71 3.44 -7.11
CA GLY A 347 -4.10 3.47 -6.61
C GLY A 347 -5.07 2.52 -7.34
N ILE A 348 -4.63 1.29 -7.59
CA ILE A 348 -5.32 0.24 -8.33
C ILE A 348 -5.53 -1.01 -7.47
N PRO A 349 -6.57 -1.82 -7.75
CA PRO A 349 -6.87 -3.02 -6.99
C PRO A 349 -5.68 -3.99 -6.92
N ALA A 350 -5.49 -4.64 -5.78
CA ALA A 350 -4.41 -5.60 -5.48
C ALA A 350 -2.98 -5.03 -5.37
N ALA A 351 -2.74 -3.73 -5.59
CA ALA A 351 -1.44 -3.11 -5.30
C ALA A 351 -1.03 -3.29 -3.82
N GLY A 352 -2.00 -3.28 -2.90
CA GLY A 352 -1.75 -3.49 -1.47
C GLY A 352 -1.15 -4.86 -1.13
N LEU A 353 -1.46 -5.92 -1.88
CA LEU A 353 -0.88 -7.25 -1.67
C LEU A 353 0.58 -7.30 -2.13
N VAL A 354 0.90 -6.64 -3.24
CA VAL A 354 2.28 -6.55 -3.76
C VAL A 354 3.18 -5.78 -2.78
N THR A 355 2.69 -4.63 -2.29
CA THR A 355 3.40 -3.86 -1.27
C THR A 355 3.57 -4.67 0.01
N LEU A 356 2.54 -5.41 0.44
CA LEU A 356 2.63 -6.28 1.61
C LEU A 356 3.67 -7.39 1.43
N SER A 357 3.71 -8.07 0.28
CA SER A 357 4.73 -9.07 -0.02
C SER A 357 6.14 -8.50 0.12
N ALA A 358 6.39 -7.34 -0.49
CA ALA A 358 7.71 -6.72 -0.44
C ALA A 358 8.15 -6.37 0.99
N VAL A 359 7.22 -5.87 1.80
CA VAL A 359 7.49 -5.52 3.19
C VAL A 359 7.79 -6.76 4.01
N LEU A 360 7.00 -7.82 3.88
CA LEU A 360 7.25 -9.05 4.62
C LEU A 360 8.60 -9.67 4.24
N THR A 361 8.95 -9.69 2.95
CA THR A 361 10.29 -10.10 2.50
C THR A 361 11.40 -9.27 3.14
N MET A 362 11.21 -7.95 3.32
CA MET A 362 12.21 -7.08 3.94
C MET A 362 12.51 -7.47 5.40
N PHE A 363 11.50 -7.91 6.13
CA PHE A 363 11.65 -8.38 7.51
C PHE A 363 11.92 -9.88 7.60
N ASN A 364 12.26 -10.53 6.47
CA ASN A 364 12.44 -11.97 6.36
C ASN A 364 11.25 -12.77 6.91
N LEU A 365 10.04 -12.23 6.72
CA LEU A 365 8.79 -12.81 7.17
C LEU A 365 8.19 -13.73 6.09
N PRO A 366 7.54 -14.83 6.47
CA PRO A 366 6.92 -15.77 5.54
C PRO A 366 5.81 -15.11 4.72
N LEU A 367 5.80 -15.37 3.42
CA LEU A 367 4.84 -14.76 2.50
C LEU A 367 3.50 -15.49 2.45
N GLU A 368 3.43 -16.66 3.07
CA GLU A 368 2.21 -17.35 3.47
C GLU A 368 1.27 -16.41 4.24
N ILE A 369 1.80 -15.41 4.95
CA ILE A 369 1.01 -14.38 5.63
C ILE A 369 0.30 -13.45 4.64
N VAL A 370 0.95 -13.05 3.53
CA VAL A 370 0.28 -12.28 2.45
C VAL A 370 -0.94 -13.04 1.97
N ALA A 371 -0.76 -14.35 1.80
CA ALA A 371 -1.76 -15.24 1.26
C ALA A 371 -2.96 -15.41 2.22
N LEU A 372 -2.71 -15.53 3.52
CA LEU A 372 -3.76 -15.53 4.56
C LEU A 372 -4.55 -14.22 4.55
N ILE A 373 -3.84 -13.09 4.50
CA ILE A 373 -4.45 -11.75 4.51
C ILE A 373 -5.21 -11.48 3.21
N ALA A 374 -4.73 -11.99 2.07
CA ALA A 374 -5.39 -11.88 0.77
C ALA A 374 -6.83 -12.43 0.78
N GLY A 375 -7.13 -13.39 1.65
CA GLY A 375 -8.48 -13.90 1.85
C GLY A 375 -9.48 -12.86 2.36
N VAL A 376 -9.00 -11.91 3.19
CA VAL A 376 -9.80 -10.79 3.71
C VAL A 376 -9.47 -9.45 3.03
N ASP A 377 -8.48 -9.42 2.12
CA ASP A 377 -7.99 -8.20 1.45
C ASP A 377 -9.09 -7.46 0.71
N VAL A 378 -10.06 -8.19 0.17
CA VAL A 378 -11.26 -7.60 -0.44
C VAL A 378 -12.00 -6.69 0.54
N LEU A 379 -12.18 -7.11 1.79
CA LEU A 379 -12.94 -6.36 2.80
C LEU A 379 -12.16 -5.16 3.33
N ILE A 380 -10.88 -5.34 3.61
CA ILE A 380 -10.01 -4.28 4.16
C ILE A 380 -9.56 -3.30 3.06
N GLY A 381 -9.40 -3.76 1.82
CA GLY A 381 -8.98 -2.96 0.68
C GLY A 381 -9.95 -1.82 0.37
N MET A 382 -11.25 -2.06 0.52
CA MET A 382 -12.31 -1.05 0.39
C MET A 382 -12.11 0.12 1.35
N ALA A 383 -12.00 -0.17 2.65
CA ALA A 383 -11.78 0.86 3.68
C ALA A 383 -10.42 1.56 3.52
N GLY A 384 -9.37 0.83 3.15
CA GLY A 384 -8.06 1.42 2.88
C GLY A 384 -8.10 2.43 1.73
N THR A 385 -8.78 2.09 0.63
CA THR A 385 -8.91 2.98 -0.53
C THR A 385 -9.75 4.21 -0.19
N ALA A 386 -10.86 4.03 0.53
CA ALA A 386 -11.67 5.14 1.03
C ALA A 386 -10.85 6.09 1.92
N SER A 387 -10.00 5.54 2.78
CA SER A 387 -9.10 6.32 3.64
C SER A 387 -8.07 7.12 2.85
N ASN A 388 -7.48 6.54 1.80
CA ASN A 388 -6.52 7.23 0.93
C ASN A 388 -7.21 8.42 0.24
N VAL A 389 -8.34 8.20 -0.42
CA VAL A 389 -9.07 9.27 -1.13
C VAL A 389 -9.53 10.38 -0.19
N LEU A 390 -10.02 10.03 1.02
CA LEU A 390 -10.36 11.05 2.01
C LEU A 390 -9.12 11.82 2.48
N GLY A 391 -8.01 11.12 2.72
CA GLY A 391 -6.72 11.72 3.10
C GLY A 391 -6.22 12.73 2.07
N ASP A 392 -6.36 12.42 0.78
CA ASP A 392 -6.01 13.31 -0.34
C ASP A 392 -6.83 14.60 -0.32
N ILE A 393 -8.15 14.48 -0.13
CA ILE A 393 -9.05 15.63 -0.11
C ILE A 393 -8.79 16.51 1.13
N ILE A 394 -8.50 15.90 2.28
CA ILE A 394 -8.12 16.65 3.49
C ILE A 394 -6.77 17.34 3.32
N GLY A 395 -5.78 16.65 2.73
CA GLY A 395 -4.49 17.24 2.40
C GLY A 395 -4.64 18.47 1.50
N ALA A 396 -5.43 18.33 0.42
CA ALA A 396 -5.79 19.44 -0.46
C ALA A 396 -6.40 20.62 0.31
N ALA A 397 -7.32 20.36 1.24
CA ALA A 397 -7.99 21.38 2.02
C ALA A 397 -7.05 22.10 3.01
N VAL A 398 -6.15 21.36 3.66
CA VAL A 398 -5.13 21.91 4.58
C VAL A 398 -4.19 22.83 3.81
N ILE A 399 -3.68 22.36 2.68
CA ILE A 399 -2.78 23.15 1.84
C ILE A 399 -3.47 24.39 1.28
N ASP A 400 -4.70 24.29 0.78
CA ASP A 400 -5.46 25.44 0.27
C ASP A 400 -5.68 26.53 1.34
N ARG A 401 -5.95 26.11 2.59
CA ARG A 401 -6.11 27.04 3.71
C ARG A 401 -4.81 27.72 4.10
N ASP A 402 -3.71 26.99 4.10
CA ASP A 402 -2.39 27.52 4.42
C ASP A 402 -1.88 28.51 3.36
N GLU A 403 -2.14 28.23 2.08
CA GLU A 403 -1.81 29.15 0.99
C GLU A 403 -2.63 30.45 1.08
N LYS A 404 -3.95 30.38 1.34
CA LYS A 404 -4.80 31.56 1.52
C LYS A 404 -4.34 32.46 2.68
N LYS A 405 -3.89 31.87 3.79
CA LYS A 405 -3.32 32.62 4.93
C LYS A 405 -2.04 33.34 4.54
N THR A 406 -1.13 32.66 3.83
CA THR A 406 0.15 33.26 3.43
C THR A 406 -0.05 34.47 2.52
N THR A 407 -0.96 34.37 1.55
CA THR A 407 -1.24 35.47 0.60
C THR A 407 -1.82 36.70 1.31
N ASN A 408 -2.66 36.52 2.33
CA ASN A 408 -3.23 37.62 3.10
C ASN A 408 -2.26 38.26 4.11
N SER A 409 -1.14 37.61 4.45
CA SER A 409 -0.09 38.16 5.31
C SER A 409 1.07 38.81 4.54
N ALA A 410 1.07 38.69 3.20
CA ALA A 410 2.05 39.30 2.30
C ALA A 410 1.54 40.59 1.62
N VAL A 411 0.32 41.01 1.97
CA VAL A 411 -0.35 42.27 1.64
C VAL A 411 -0.60 42.99 2.94
#